data_AF-A0A970DUS1-F1
#
_entry.id   AF-A0A970DUS1-F1
#
_cell.length_a   1.000
_cell.length_b   1.000
_cell.length_c   1.000
_cell.angle_alpha   90.00
_cell.angle_beta   90.00
_cell.angle_gamma   90.00
#
_symmetry.space_group_name_H-M   'P 1'
#
loop_
_entity.id
_entity.type
_entity.pdbx_description
1 polymer ?
#
loop_
_entity_poly.entity_id
_entity_poly.type
_entity_poly.pdbx_seq_one_letter_code
_entity_poly.pdbx_strand_id
1 'polypeptide(L)' 'MIGEGETVLEEIITFLEENKTGDWQKNVAYLKGKGRLRLLEAGRNLRVYQFVSFKGERLKVRFFWDEIKSQTEIL' A
#
# COMPACT_ATOMS: atom_id res chain seq x y z
N MET A 1 8.97 -18.73 -2.92
CA MET A 1 9.59 -17.40 -2.99
C MET A 1 8.46 -16.40 -2.93
N ILE A 2 8.38 -15.59 -1.87
CA ILE A 2 7.41 -14.50 -1.77
C ILE A 2 7.87 -13.43 -2.77
N GLY A 3 6.98 -12.93 -3.61
CA GLY A 3 7.33 -11.90 -4.59
C GLY A 3 7.54 -10.55 -3.90
N GLU A 4 8.42 -9.69 -4.43
CA GLU A 4 8.67 -8.35 -3.87
C GLU A 4 7.36 -7.54 -3.67
N GLY A 5 6.40 -7.69 -4.59
CA GLY A 5 5.10 -7.04 -4.47
C GLY A 5 4.19 -7.59 -3.36
N GLU A 6 4.36 -8.86 -2.96
CA GLU A 6 3.64 -9.44 -1.82
C GLU A 6 4.22 -8.91 -0.50
N THR A 7 5.55 -8.82 -0.38
CA THR A 7 6.21 -8.23 0.78
C THR A 7 5.82 -6.77 0.98
N VAL A 8 5.83 -5.97 -0.08
CA VAL A 8 5.38 -4.57 0.01
C VAL A 8 3.92 -4.49 0.43
N LEU A 9 3.03 -5.33 -0.14
CA LEU A 9 1.61 -5.35 0.21
C LEU A 9 1.39 -5.62 1.71
N GLU A 10 2.14 -6.55 2.28
CA GLU A 10 2.12 -6.85 3.71
C GLU A 10 2.55 -5.64 4.54
N GLU A 11 3.64 -4.97 4.18
CA GLU A 11 4.10 -3.74 4.86
C GLU A 11 3.02 -2.64 4.84
N ILE A 12 2.30 -2.48 3.72
CA ILE A 12 1.17 -1.52 3.61
C ILE A 12 0.10 -1.86 4.65
N ILE A 13 -0.29 -3.14 4.71
CA ILE A 13 -1.37 -3.63 5.57
C ILE A 13 -0.97 -3.43 7.03
N THR A 14 0.25 -3.82 7.41
CA THR A 14 0.77 -3.64 8.77
C THR A 14 0.75 -2.18 9.18
N PHE A 15 1.24 -1.27 8.32
CA PHE A 15 1.21 0.16 8.64
C PHE A 15 -0.21 0.66 8.90
N LEU A 16 -1.18 0.27 8.07
CA LEU A 16 -2.59 0.69 8.23
C LEU A 16 -3.22 0.13 9.51
N GLU A 17 -2.91 -1.12 9.87
CA GLU A 17 -3.40 -1.76 11.10
C GLU A 17 -2.80 -1.12 12.36
N GLU A 18 -1.52 -0.72 12.32
CA GLU A 18 -0.82 -0.07 13.44
C GLU A 18 -1.26 1.38 13.64
N ASN A 19 -1.34 2.15 12.55
CA ASN A 19 -1.60 3.59 12.62
C ASN A 19 -3.10 3.94 12.63
N LYS A 20 -3.96 3.01 12.17
CA LYS A 20 -5.42 3.15 12.18
C LYS A 20 -5.94 4.47 11.58
N THR A 21 -5.29 4.93 10.52
CA THR A 21 -5.61 6.22 9.87
C THR A 21 -6.78 6.12 8.90
N GLY A 22 -7.72 7.07 8.95
CA GLY A 22 -8.90 7.10 8.08
C GLY A 22 -9.76 5.83 8.17
N ASP A 23 -10.34 5.40 7.05
CA ASP A 23 -11.13 4.15 6.92
C ASP A 23 -10.23 2.89 6.83
N TRP A 24 -9.23 2.78 7.71
CA TRP A 24 -8.21 1.73 7.65
C TRP A 24 -8.79 0.32 7.58
N GLN A 25 -9.90 0.03 8.27
CA GLN A 25 -10.56 -1.29 8.25
C GLN A 25 -11.02 -1.68 6.85
N LYS A 26 -11.64 -0.73 6.13
CA LYS A 26 -12.13 -0.93 4.77
C LYS A 26 -10.96 -1.10 3.80
N ASN A 27 -9.91 -0.30 3.97
CA ASN A 27 -8.72 -0.35 3.12
C ASN A 27 -7.93 -1.65 3.32
N VAL A 28 -7.76 -2.10 4.56
CA VAL A 28 -7.14 -3.40 4.87
C VAL A 28 -7.96 -4.55 4.30
N ALA A 29 -9.28 -4.54 4.48
CA ALA A 29 -10.16 -5.56 3.91
C ALA A 29 -10.06 -5.61 2.37
N TYR A 30 -9.92 -4.45 1.74
CA TYR A 30 -9.73 -4.34 0.29
C TYR A 30 -8.36 -4.89 -0.16
N LEU A 31 -7.28 -4.51 0.52
CA LEU A 31 -5.90 -4.95 0.22
C LEU A 31 -5.68 -6.45 0.46
N LYS A 32 -6.37 -7.04 1.45
CA LYS A 32 -6.39 -8.50 1.69
C LYS A 32 -7.19 -9.29 0.63
N GLY A 33 -7.90 -8.60 -0.26
CA GLY A 33 -8.61 -9.22 -1.39
C GLY A 33 -7.69 -9.74 -2.49
N LYS A 34 -8.25 -10.47 -3.46
CA LYS A 34 -7.50 -10.91 -4.65
C LYS A 34 -7.24 -9.73 -5.60
N GLY A 35 -5.97 -9.41 -5.82
CA GLY A 35 -5.54 -8.32 -6.68
C GLY A 35 -4.07 -8.39 -7.06
N ARG A 36 -3.57 -7.30 -7.63
CA ARG A 36 -2.15 -7.11 -7.97
C ARG A 36 -1.68 -5.74 -7.50
N LEU A 37 -0.53 -5.72 -6.84
CA LEU A 37 0.18 -4.48 -6.56
C LEU A 37 1.11 -4.14 -7.72
N ARG A 38 1.18 -2.85 -8.08
CA ARG A 38 2.02 -2.33 -9.16
C ARG A 38 2.73 -1.08 -8.68
N LEU A 39 4.02 -0.94 -8.93
CA LEU A 39 4.74 0.30 -8.70
C LEU A 39 4.41 1.28 -9.83
N LEU A 40 3.90 2.47 -9.49
CA LEU A 40 3.61 3.55 -10.44
C LEU A 40 4.73 4.58 -10.50
N GLU A 41 5.34 4.90 -9.36
CA GLU A 41 6.38 5.93 -9.24
C GLU A 41 7.39 5.55 -8.17
N ALA A 42 8.67 5.76 -8.46
CA ALA A 42 9.77 5.58 -7.52
C ALA A 42 10.68 6.81 -7.56
N GLY A 43 10.39 7.76 -6.67
CA GLY A 43 11.24 8.90 -6.39
C GLY A 43 12.29 8.59 -5.33
N ARG A 44 13.15 9.58 -5.03
CA ARG A 44 14.22 9.46 -4.05
C ARG A 44 13.73 9.15 -2.64
N ASN A 45 12.56 9.66 -2.26
CA ASN A 45 11.92 9.56 -0.94
C ASN A 45 10.40 9.24 -1.02
N LEU A 46 9.94 8.81 -2.20
CA LEU A 46 8.54 8.53 -2.49
C LEU A 46 8.42 7.24 -3.30
N ARG A 47 7.54 6.33 -2.88
CA ARG A 47 7.06 5.24 -3.74
C ARG A 47 5.55 5.30 -3.82
N VAL A 48 5.01 5.22 -5.03
CA VAL A 48 3.57 5.16 -5.24
C VAL A 48 3.23 3.81 -5.81
N TYR A 49 2.40 3.06 -5.10
CA TYR A 49 1.85 1.80 -5.57
C TYR A 49 0.39 1.95 -5.94
N GLN A 50 -0.05 1.14 -6.88
CA GLN A 50 -1.45 0.93 -7.19
C GLN A 50 -1.79 -0.53 -6.97
N PHE A 51 -2.73 -0.76 -6.06
CA PHE A 51 -3.42 -2.03 -5.97
C PHE A 51 -4.58 -2.03 -6.97
N VAL A 52 -4.70 -3.11 -7.74
CA VAL A 52 -5.82 -3.33 -8.65
C VAL A 52 -6.48 -4.66 -8.29
N SER A 53 -7.75 -4.60 -7.85
CA SER A 53 -8.52 -5.81 -7.57
C SER A 53 -8.86 -6.55 -8.86
N PHE A 54 -9.13 -7.85 -8.79
CA PHE A 54 -9.60 -8.60 -9.97
C PHE A 54 -10.98 -8.15 -10.48
N LYS A 55 -11.71 -7.38 -9.68
CA LYS A 55 -12.97 -6.72 -10.09
C LYS A 55 -12.73 -5.41 -10.83
N GLY A 56 -11.47 -4.98 -10.99
CA GLY A 56 -11.10 -3.77 -11.73
C GLY A 56 -11.07 -2.49 -10.89
N GLU A 57 -11.41 -2.57 -9.61
CA GLU A 57 -11.27 -1.46 -8.67
C GLU A 57 -9.79 -1.14 -8.46
N ARG A 58 -9.48 0.12 -8.11
CA ARG A 58 -8.10 0.59 -7.97
C ARG A 58 -7.96 1.40 -6.70
N LEU A 59 -6.89 1.16 -5.96
CA LEU A 59 -6.48 1.94 -4.80
C LEU A 59 -5.04 2.39 -5.00
N LYS A 60 -4.76 3.67 -4.77
CA LYS A 60 -3.39 4.18 -4.78
C LYS A 60 -2.90 4.33 -3.34
N VAL A 61 -1.65 3.92 -3.14
CA VAL A 61 -0.97 4.01 -1.87
C VAL A 61 0.36 4.73 -2.08
N ARG A 62 0.60 5.80 -1.33
CA ARG A 62 1.87 6.53 -1.34
C ARG A 62 2.65 6.18 -0.07
N PHE A 63 3.92 5.81 -0.25
CA PHE A 63 4.92 5.67 0.80
C PHE A 63 5.86 6.85 0.72
N PHE A 64 5.89 7.63 1.78
CA PHE A 64 6.89 8.64 2.01
C PHE A 64 7.87 8.10 3.04
N TRP A 65 9.16 8.29 2.80
CA TRP A 65 10.14 8.16 3.85
C TRP A 65 10.99 9.41 3.86
N ASP A 66 11.13 10.00 5.03
CA ASP A 66 12.10 11.04 5.28
C ASP A 66 12.93 10.52 6.44
N GLU A 67 14.15 10.02 6.15
CA GLU A 67 15.22 9.31 6.91
C GLU A 67 15.02 8.90 8.40
N ILE A 68 14.08 9.52 9.09
CA ILE A 68 13.60 9.41 10.45
C ILE A 68 12.22 8.69 10.54
N LYS A 69 11.31 8.85 9.56
CA LYS A 69 9.94 8.28 9.61
C LYS A 69 9.40 7.88 8.23
N SER A 70 8.66 6.79 8.21
CA SER A 70 7.86 6.34 7.06
C SER A 70 6.39 6.69 7.29
N GLN A 71 5.72 7.22 6.26
CA GLN A 71 4.29 7.53 6.27
C GLN A 71 3.62 6.89 5.06
N THR A 72 2.46 6.28 5.28
CA THR A 72 1.60 5.76 4.21
C THR A 72 0.33 6.58 4.09
N GLU A 73 -0.01 7.01 2.88
CA GLU A 73 -1.25 7.73 2.56
C GLU A 73 -2.03 6.96 1.48
N ILE A 74 -3.34 6.85 1.66
CA ILE A 74 -4.27 6.27 0.69
C ILE A 74 -4.99 7.39 -0.04
N LEU A 75 -5.07 7.30 -1.37
CA LEU A 75 -5.69 8.31 -2.25
C LEU A 75 -7.01 7.87 -2.85
#